data_AF-A0A1V5GU97-F1
#
_entry.id   AF-A0A1V5GU97-F1
#
_cell.length_a   1.000
_cell.length_b   1.000
_cell.length_c   1.000
_cell.angle_alpha   90.00
_cell.angle_beta   90.00
_cell.angle_gamma   90.00
#
_symmetry.space_group_name_H-M   'P 1'
#
loop_
_entity.id
_entity.type
_entity.pdbx_description
1 polymer ?
#
loop_
_entity_poly.entity_id
_entity_poly.type
_entity_poly.pdbx_seq_one_letter_code
_entity_poly.pdbx_strand_id
1 'polypeptide(L)'
;MLAQLAPGMPEGERRPQAYETGQGRVLFDRVAGLPAEHVAAKPRAGGGYVVEMRVPLRAPLLYRPGQRLRFDASVILAAPSGDRSEGRLPWHSTASADQLVEADRYHEALLRPGNWGEAVLE
;
A
#
# COMPACT_ATOMS: atom_id res chain seq x y z
N MET A 1 -4.02 -20.05 11.66
CA MET A 1 -3.14 -20.92 10.86
C MET A 1 -2.66 -20.09 9.68
N LEU A 2 -1.41 -19.63 9.69
CA LEU A 2 -0.84 -18.80 8.62
C LEU A 2 -0.91 -19.58 7.30
N ALA A 3 -1.57 -18.97 6.32
CA ALA A 3 -1.81 -19.53 5.00
C ALA A 3 -0.48 -20.02 4.39
N GLN A 4 -0.38 -21.31 4.04
CA GLN A 4 0.85 -21.95 3.57
C GLN A 4 1.57 -21.13 2.49
N LEU A 5 2.89 -20.99 2.65
CA LEU A 5 3.81 -20.22 1.81
C LEU A 5 3.63 -20.56 0.32
N ALA A 6 3.49 -19.55 -0.54
CA ALA A 6 3.61 -19.75 -1.98
C ALA A 6 5.05 -20.24 -2.30
N PRO A 7 5.22 -21.33 -3.06
CA PRO A 7 6.54 -21.71 -3.57
C PRO A 7 7.20 -20.55 -4.31
N GLY A 8 8.49 -20.29 -4.04
CA GLY A 8 9.29 -19.26 -4.75
C GLY A 8 9.37 -17.87 -4.10
N MET A 9 8.72 -17.63 -2.96
CA MET A 9 8.80 -16.32 -2.27
C MET A 9 10.17 -16.08 -1.60
N PRO A 10 10.81 -14.90 -1.75
CA PRO A 10 12.02 -14.52 -1.02
C PRO A 10 11.86 -14.63 0.50
N GLU A 11 12.91 -15.03 1.23
CA GLU A 11 12.83 -15.32 2.68
C GLU A 11 12.37 -14.11 3.52
N GLY A 12 12.79 -12.90 3.16
CA GLY A 12 12.38 -11.66 3.84
C GLY A 12 10.89 -11.33 3.70
N GLU A 13 10.24 -11.84 2.65
CA GLU A 13 8.80 -11.63 2.42
C GLU A 13 7.94 -12.70 3.11
N ARG A 14 8.58 -13.75 3.66
CA ARG A 14 7.89 -14.85 4.38
C ARG A 14 7.64 -14.54 5.84
N ARG A 15 8.39 -13.61 6.44
CA ARG A 15 8.32 -13.30 7.86
C ARG A 15 7.34 -12.15 8.09
N PRO A 16 6.51 -12.21 9.14
CA PRO A 16 5.69 -11.07 9.53
C PRO A 16 6.55 -9.82 9.75
N GLN A 17 6.08 -8.68 9.27
CA GLN A 17 6.76 -7.40 9.42
C GLN A 17 5.91 -6.46 10.26
N ALA A 18 6.55 -5.82 11.23
CA ALA A 18 5.89 -4.83 12.07
C ALA A 18 6.36 -3.43 11.66
N TYR A 19 5.40 -2.52 11.49
CA TYR A 19 5.68 -1.11 11.22
C TYR A 19 5.10 -0.24 12.32
N GLU A 20 5.86 0.78 12.72
CA GLU A 20 5.33 1.88 13.50
C GLU A 20 4.58 2.80 12.54
N THR A 21 3.26 2.81 12.65
CA THR A 21 2.37 3.61 11.82
C THR A 21 1.80 4.77 12.63
N GLY A 22 1.14 5.74 11.99
CA GLY A 22 0.40 6.77 12.75
C GLY A 22 -0.90 6.28 13.38
N GLN A 23 -1.19 4.97 13.33
CA GLN A 23 -2.18 4.29 14.18
C GLN A 23 -1.52 3.34 15.19
N GLY A 24 -0.22 3.53 15.46
CA GLY A 24 0.59 2.68 16.33
C GLY A 24 1.25 1.53 15.57
N ARG A 25 1.78 0.57 16.32
CA ARG A 25 2.48 -0.59 15.76
C ARG A 25 1.49 -1.56 15.11
N VAL A 26 1.62 -1.77 13.80
CA VAL A 26 0.81 -2.73 13.04
C VAL A 26 1.67 -3.88 12.57
N LEU A 27 1.15 -5.10 12.68
CA LEU A 27 1.78 -6.32 12.17
C LEU A 27 1.13 -6.71 10.84
N PHE A 28 1.96 -6.89 9.82
CA PHE A 28 1.58 -7.48 8.55
C PHE A 28 2.13 -8.89 8.49
N ASP A 29 1.27 -9.88 8.24
CA ASP A 29 1.69 -11.26 8.07
C ASP A 29 2.72 -11.40 6.93
N ARG A 30 2.58 -10.55 5.90
CA ARG A 30 3.44 -10.51 4.71
C ARG A 30 3.53 -9.11 4.14
N VAL A 31 4.72 -8.79 3.66
CA VAL A 31 5.00 -7.60 2.85
C VAL A 31 5.92 -8.05 1.73
N ALA A 32 5.61 -7.65 0.51
CA ALA A 32 6.41 -7.96 -0.66
C ALA A 32 6.59 -6.70 -1.51
N GLY A 33 7.82 -6.49 -1.98
CA GLY A 33 8.08 -5.48 -2.99
C GLY A 33 7.44 -5.91 -4.31
N LEU A 34 6.84 -4.97 -5.03
CA LEU A 34 6.36 -5.24 -6.38
C LEU A 34 7.57 -5.18 -7.34
N PRO A 35 7.86 -6.24 -8.12
CA PRO A 35 8.97 -6.22 -9.08
C PRO A 35 8.83 -5.07 -10.08
N ALA A 36 9.95 -4.52 -10.55
CA ALA A 36 9.95 -3.36 -11.43
C ALA A 36 9.18 -3.63 -12.73
N GLU A 37 9.26 -4.84 -13.26
CA GLU A 37 8.52 -5.29 -14.45
C GLU A 37 7.00 -5.38 -14.26
N HIS A 38 6.51 -5.26 -13.02
CA HIS A 38 5.09 -5.23 -12.68
C HIS A 38 4.56 -3.82 -12.46
N VAL A 39 5.40 -2.79 -12.61
CA VAL A 39 5.01 -1.40 -12.42
C VAL A 39 5.42 -0.59 -13.64
N ALA A 40 4.47 0.17 -14.17
CA ALA A 40 4.74 1.14 -15.22
C ALA A 40 4.20 2.50 -14.81
N ALA A 41 4.94 3.56 -15.14
CA ALA A 41 4.47 4.94 -15.00
C ALA A 41 4.57 5.64 -16.34
N LYS A 42 3.49 6.30 -16.77
CA LYS A 42 3.45 7.05 -18.03
C LYS A 42 3.04 8.50 -17.77
N PRO A 43 3.86 9.50 -18.16
CA PRO A 43 3.47 10.89 -18.04
C PRO A 43 2.26 11.22 -18.93
N ARG A 44 1.44 12.18 -18.51
CA ARG A 44 0.27 12.66 -19.27
C ARG A 44 0.56 14.04 -19.88
N ALA A 45 -0.02 14.29 -21.05
CA ALA A 45 -0.03 15.63 -21.63
C ALA A 45 -0.81 16.57 -20.69
N GLY A 46 -0.22 17.71 -20.32
CA GLY A 46 -0.77 18.64 -19.32
C GLY A 46 -0.27 18.41 -17.89
N GLY A 47 0.65 17.47 -17.66
CA GLY A 47 1.27 17.21 -16.36
C GLY A 47 0.75 15.95 -15.66
N GLY A 48 1.46 15.53 -14.62
CA GLY A 48 1.16 14.31 -13.88
C GLY A 48 1.53 13.01 -14.64
N TYR A 49 1.08 11.89 -14.10
CA TYR A 49 1.38 10.56 -14.62
C TYR A 49 0.27 9.57 -14.27
N VAL A 50 0.20 8.48 -15.03
CA VAL A 50 -0.61 7.28 -14.72
C VAL A 50 0.34 6.20 -14.25
N VAL A 51 0.03 5.56 -13.12
CA VAL A 51 0.71 4.37 -12.65
C VAL A 51 -0.17 3.16 -12.92
N GLU A 52 0.39 2.13 -13.53
CA GLU A 52 -0.22 0.82 -13.70
C GLU A 52 0.60 -0.22 -12.96
N MET A 53 -0.08 -1.10 -12.22
CA MET A 53 0.55 -2.09 -11.34
C MET A 53 -0.08 -3.46 -11.54
N ARG A 54 0.75 -4.50 -11.64
CA ARG A 54 0.34 -5.90 -11.69
C ARG A 54 0.72 -6.62 -10.40
N VAL A 55 -0.20 -6.69 -9.44
CA VAL A 55 0.05 -7.40 -8.17
C VAL A 55 -0.10 -8.92 -8.39
N PRO A 56 0.97 -9.72 -8.27
CA PRO A 56 0.88 -11.16 -8.45
C PRO A 56 0.11 -11.77 -7.27
N LEU A 57 -0.92 -12.55 -7.57
CA LEU A 57 -1.65 -13.30 -6.55
C LEU A 57 -0.74 -14.42 -6.04
N ARG A 58 -0.40 -14.38 -4.76
CA ARG A 58 0.49 -15.38 -4.15
C ARG A 58 -0.33 -16.40 -3.38
N ALA A 59 -0.02 -17.68 -3.61
CA ALA A 59 -0.65 -18.76 -2.87
C ALA A 59 -0.50 -18.58 -1.34
N PRO A 60 -1.52 -18.95 -0.56
CA PRO A 60 -2.75 -19.65 -0.96
C PRO A 60 -3.95 -18.70 -1.01
N LEU A 61 -3.74 -17.40 -1.28
CA LEU A 61 -4.84 -16.44 -1.39
C LEU A 61 -5.71 -16.82 -2.59
N LEU A 62 -6.80 -17.53 -2.32
CA LEU A 62 -7.82 -17.86 -3.29
C LEU A 62 -8.78 -16.67 -3.37
N TYR A 63 -8.52 -15.78 -4.34
CA TYR A 63 -9.42 -14.69 -4.64
C TYR A 63 -10.66 -15.21 -5.35
N ARG A 64 -11.85 -14.78 -4.90
CA ARG A 64 -13.13 -15.19 -5.47
C ARG A 64 -13.99 -13.97 -5.79
N PRO A 65 -14.84 -14.03 -6.83
CA PRO A 65 -15.91 -13.07 -7.02
C PRO A 65 -16.73 -12.87 -5.75
N GLY A 66 -17.08 -11.62 -5.45
CA GLY A 66 -17.80 -11.19 -4.26
C GLY A 66 -16.94 -11.13 -2.99
N GLN A 67 -15.65 -11.47 -3.03
CA GLN A 67 -14.78 -11.38 -1.87
C GLN A 67 -14.50 -9.91 -1.51
N ARG A 68 -14.70 -9.60 -0.23
CA ARG A 68 -14.44 -8.29 0.37
C ARG A 68 -13.03 -8.24 0.94
N LEU A 69 -12.26 -7.24 0.56
CA LEU A 69 -10.89 -7.02 1.01
C LEU A 69 -10.75 -5.63 1.61
N ARG A 70 -10.04 -5.53 2.74
CA ARG A 70 -9.57 -4.24 3.24
C ARG A 70 -8.50 -3.72 2.28
N PHE A 71 -8.72 -2.54 1.69
CA PHE A 71 -7.86 -2.00 0.64
C PHE A 71 -7.68 -0.49 0.78
N ASP A 72 -6.49 -0.02 0.43
CA ASP A 72 -6.21 1.39 0.22
C ASP A 72 -5.21 1.57 -0.92
N ALA A 73 -5.38 2.64 -1.66
CA ALA A 73 -4.43 3.15 -2.64
C ALA A 73 -4.30 4.65 -2.35
N SER A 74 -3.14 5.06 -1.83
CA SER A 74 -2.93 6.45 -1.44
C SER A 74 -1.80 7.10 -2.23
N VAL A 75 -1.97 8.39 -2.54
CA VAL A 75 -0.94 9.21 -3.17
C VAL A 75 -0.27 10.04 -2.09
N ILE A 76 1.06 10.04 -2.05
CA ILE A 76 1.82 10.93 -1.19
C ILE A 76 2.27 12.13 -2.02
N LEU A 77 2.00 13.31 -1.50
CA LEU A 77 2.38 14.58 -2.10
C LEU A 77 3.69 15.02 -1.48
N ALA A 78 4.72 15.19 -2.30
CA ALA A 78 5.97 15.82 -1.90
C ALA A 78 5.82 17.35 -1.90
N ALA A 79 6.57 18.02 -1.03
CA ALA A 79 6.77 19.45 -1.07
C ALA A 79 7.32 19.89 -2.44
N PRO A 80 7.10 21.15 -2.87
CA PRO A 80 7.70 21.67 -4.09
C PRO A 80 9.23 21.57 -4.15
N SER A 81 9.89 21.59 -2.99
CA SER A 81 11.33 21.37 -2.81
C SER A 81 11.76 19.92 -3.04
N GLY A 82 10.83 18.96 -2.99
CA GLY A 82 11.09 17.52 -3.15
C GLY A 82 11.79 16.86 -1.96
N ASP A 83 12.00 17.60 -0.87
CA ASP A 83 12.78 17.17 0.30
C ASP A 83 11.94 16.53 1.42
N ARG A 84 10.61 16.69 1.36
CA ARG A 84 9.69 16.12 2.34
C ARG A 84 8.33 15.78 1.76
N SER A 85 7.61 14.89 2.42
CA SER A 85 6.18 14.67 2.20
C SER A 85 5.34 15.73 2.92
N GLU A 86 4.34 16.32 2.26
CA GLU A 86 3.44 17.33 2.85
C GLU A 86 2.00 16.85 3.00
N GLY A 87 1.62 15.79 2.29
CA GLY A 87 0.26 15.28 2.37
C GLY A 87 0.11 13.86 1.86
N ARG A 88 -1.02 13.25 2.22
CA ARG A 88 -1.47 11.97 1.73
C ARG A 88 -2.91 12.08 1.24
N LEU A 89 -3.20 11.54 0.06
CA LEU A 89 -4.53 11.45 -0.51
C LEU A 89 -4.95 9.96 -0.52
N PRO A 90 -5.63 9.47 0.53
CA PRO A 90 -6.16 8.11 0.57
C PRO A 90 -7.32 7.91 -0.41
N TRP A 91 -7.52 6.68 -0.87
CA TRP A 91 -8.65 6.35 -1.74
C TRP A 91 -9.99 6.46 -1.03
N HIS A 92 -10.07 5.94 0.20
CA HIS A 92 -11.34 5.76 0.91
C HIS A 92 -11.59 6.76 2.04
N SER A 93 -10.56 7.09 2.82
CA SER A 93 -10.72 7.86 4.05
C SER A 93 -10.94 9.36 3.79
N THR A 94 -11.93 9.95 4.46
CA THR A 94 -12.20 11.40 4.41
C THR A 94 -11.74 12.14 5.67
N ALA A 95 -11.11 11.44 6.62
CA ALA A 95 -10.66 12.06 7.86
C ALA A 95 -9.42 12.93 7.62
N SER A 96 -9.45 14.18 8.07
CA SER A 96 -8.33 15.12 7.89
C SER A 96 -7.02 14.62 8.53
N ALA A 97 -7.10 13.94 9.67
CA ALA A 97 -5.95 13.33 10.32
C ALA A 97 -5.29 12.20 9.49
N ASP A 98 -6.02 11.62 8.54
CA ASP A 98 -5.51 10.59 7.63
C ASP A 98 -4.75 11.16 6.42
N GLN A 99 -4.98 12.46 6.14
CA GLN A 99 -4.38 13.19 5.03
C GLN A 99 -3.11 13.95 5.45
N LEU A 100 -2.94 14.17 6.76
CA LEU A 100 -1.81 14.88 7.33
C LEU A 100 -0.56 13.98 7.40
N VAL A 101 0.57 14.50 6.94
CA VAL A 101 1.89 13.88 7.14
C VAL A 101 2.64 14.67 8.22
N GLU A 102 2.64 14.16 9.45
CA GLU A 102 3.23 14.86 10.60
C GLU A 102 4.76 14.76 10.68
N ALA A 103 5.34 13.70 10.11
CA ALA A 103 6.78 13.51 10.11
C ALA A 103 7.23 12.73 8.87
N ASP A 104 8.17 13.31 8.14
CA ASP A 104 8.83 12.70 6.99
C ASP A 104 9.89 11.70 7.49
N ARG A 105 9.41 10.53 7.96
CA ARG A 105 10.27 9.48 8.51
C ARG A 105 10.51 8.39 7.47
N TYR A 106 9.47 7.62 7.14
CA TYR A 106 9.46 6.53 6.14
C TYR A 106 8.02 6.28 5.66
N HIS A 107 7.82 5.74 4.46
CA HIS A 107 6.49 5.53 3.85
C HIS A 107 5.55 4.68 4.75
N GLU A 108 6.11 3.69 5.43
CA GLU A 108 5.37 2.76 6.28
C GLU A 108 4.75 3.45 7.51
N ALA A 109 5.35 4.57 7.96
CA ALA A 109 4.78 5.41 9.01
C ALA A 109 3.47 6.08 8.58
N LEU A 110 3.19 6.15 7.28
CA LEU A 110 1.99 6.73 6.69
C LEU A 110 0.86 5.71 6.50
N LEU A 111 1.09 4.42 6.78
CA LEU A 111 0.05 3.40 6.72
C LEU A 111 -1.02 3.66 7.78
N ARG A 112 -2.29 3.49 7.41
CA ARG A 112 -3.46 3.71 8.29
C ARG A 112 -4.50 2.59 8.11
N PRO A 113 -4.19 1.33 8.47
CA PRO A 113 -5.05 0.18 8.14
C PRO A 113 -6.45 0.23 8.73
N GLY A 114 -6.64 0.95 9.84
CA GLY A 114 -7.96 1.22 10.41
C GLY A 114 -8.87 2.03 9.49
N ASN A 115 -8.28 2.85 8.61
CA ASN A 115 -9.00 3.78 7.73
C ASN A 115 -9.19 3.24 6.29
N TRP A 116 -8.66 2.06 6.00
CA TRP A 116 -8.80 1.42 4.69
C TRP A 116 -10.27 1.21 4.31
N GLY A 117 -10.53 1.19 3.01
CA GLY A 117 -11.85 0.89 2.47
C GLY A 117 -12.10 -0.60 2.36
N GLU A 118 -13.26 -0.94 1.81
CA GLU A 118 -13.59 -2.30 1.38
C GLU A 118 -13.64 -2.32 -0.15
N ALA A 119 -12.77 -3.11 -0.77
CA ALA A 119 -12.83 -3.44 -2.19
C ALA A 119 -13.54 -4.78 -2.36
N VAL A 120 -14.52 -4.86 -3.27
CA VAL A 120 -15.20 -6.09 -3.64
C VAL A 120 -14.63 -6.56 -4.97
N LEU A 121 -14.13 -7.79 -5.01
CA LEU A 121 -13.70 -8.40 -6.26
C LEU A 121 -14.92 -8.82 -7.08
N GLU A 122 -14.94 -8.44 -8.36
CA GLU A 122 -15.99 -8.81 -9.31
C GLU A 122 -15.86 -10.26 -9.80
#